data_AF-A0A919XTB6-F1
#
_entry.id   AF-A0A919XTB6-F1
#
_cell.length_a   1.000
_cell.length_b   1.000
_cell.length_c   1.000
_cell.angle_alpha   90.00
_cell.angle_beta   90.00
_cell.angle_gamma   90.00
#
_symmetry.space_group_name_H-M   'P 1'
#
loop_
_entity.id
_entity.type
_entity.pdbx_description
1 polymer ?
#
loop_
_entity_poly.entity_id
_entity_poly.type
_entity_poly.pdbx_seq_one_letter_code
_entity_poly.pdbx_strand_id
1 'polypeptide(L)' 'MTIKETAEYLNLTEAEVKAIIIGGDTVLRTTGVYSGKLFPVIRIESENYVSTEGLKEWLLDSTLQRKEYR' A
#
# COMPACT_ATOMS: atom_id res chain seq x y z
N MET A 1 7.00 -5.73 8.13
CA MET A 1 6.56 -4.62 9.00
C MET A 1 5.07 -4.74 9.24
N THR A 2 4.60 -4.41 10.43
CA THR A 2 3.16 -4.26 10.72
C THR A 2 2.62 -2.98 10.08
N ILE A 3 1.30 -2.80 10.08
CA ILE A 3 0.67 -1.54 9.63
C ILE A 3 1.16 -0.35 10.47
N LYS A 4 1.30 -0.54 11.78
CA LYS A 4 1.81 0.50 12.69
C LYS A 4 3.22 0.94 12.33
N GLU A 5 4.14 -0.01 12.20
CA GLU A 5 5.53 0.28 11.81
C GLU A 5 5.60 0.94 10.42
N THR A 6 4.71 0.56 9.51
CA THR A 6 4.63 1.13 8.17
C THR A 6 4.12 2.57 8.20
N ALA A 7 3.11 2.85 9.03
CA ALA A 7 2.59 4.19 9.25
C ALA A 7 3.69 5.10 9.81
N GLU A 8 4.41 4.65 10.83
CA GLU A 8 5.55 5.37 11.41
C GLU A 8 6.65 5.62 10.37
N TYR A 9 7.02 4.61 9.58
CA TYR A 9 8.04 4.73 8.54
C TYR A 9 7.68 5.75 7.44
N LEU A 10 6.42 5.76 7.01
CA LEU A 10 5.93 6.68 5.98
C LEU A 10 5.54 8.06 6.53
N ASN A 11 5.61 8.25 7.84
CA ASN A 11 5.08 9.42 8.55
C ASN A 11 3.59 9.67 8.21
N LEU A 12 2.81 8.59 8.24
CA LEU A 12 1.36 8.55 8.03
C LEU A 12 0.67 7.97 9.26
N THR A 13 -0.65 8.09 9.29
CA THR A 13 -1.51 7.37 10.24
C THR A 13 -1.79 5.95 9.74
N GLU A 14 -2.10 5.02 10.66
CA GLU A 14 -2.53 3.67 10.27
C GLU A 14 -3.78 3.68 9.37
N ALA A 15 -4.65 4.69 9.54
CA ALA A 15 -5.85 4.86 8.72
C ALA A 15 -5.49 5.19 7.27
N GLU A 16 -4.52 6.08 7.05
CA GLU A 16 -4.03 6.42 5.71
C GLU A 16 -3.35 5.22 5.03
N VAL A 17 -2.55 4.44 5.77
CA VAL A 17 -1.97 3.20 5.25
C VAL A 17 -3.06 2.21 4.83
N LYS A 18 -4.12 2.07 5.63
CA LYS A 18 -5.27 1.23 5.29
C LYS A 18 -6.02 1.76 4.06
N ALA A 19 -6.18 3.08 3.93
CA ALA A 19 -6.82 3.69 2.76
C ALA A 19 -6.04 3.39 1.47
N ILE A 20 -4.70 3.43 1.52
CA ILE A 20 -3.84 3.04 0.39
C ILE A 20 -4.10 1.59 -0.02
N ILE A 21 -4.14 0.67 0.95
CA ILE A 21 -4.41 -0.76 0.70
C ILE A 21 -5.79 -0.94 0.07
N ILE A 22 -6.83 -0.35 0.66
CA ILE A 22 -8.22 -0.46 0.19
C ILE A 22 -8.39 0.16 -1.20
N GLY A 23 -7.79 1.32 -1.45
CA GLY A 23 -7.84 1.98 -2.74
C GLY A 23 -7.19 1.15 -3.84
N GLY A 24 -6.03 0.54 -3.55
CA GLY A 24 -5.36 -0.38 -4.47
C GLY A 24 -6.20 -1.61 -4.83
N ASP A 25 -6.75 -2.27 -3.81
CA ASP A 25 -7.63 -3.43 -3.98
C ASP A 25 -8.90 -3.09 -4.75
N THR A 26 -9.48 -1.91 -4.50
CA THR A 26 -10.69 -1.45 -5.18
C THR A 26 -10.44 -1.25 -6.67
N VAL A 27 -9.33 -0.60 -7.04
CA VAL A 27 -8.93 -0.46 -8.45
C VAL A 27 -8.77 -1.84 -9.09
N LEU A 28 -7.98 -2.74 -8.48
CA LEU A 28 -7.74 -4.06 -9.05
C LEU A 28 -9.05 -4.87 -9.23
N ARG A 29 -9.97 -4.79 -8.27
CA ARG A 29 -11.28 -5.48 -8.36
C ARG A 29 -12.21 -4.87 -9.41
N THR A 30 -12.16 -3.57 -9.62
CA THR A 30 -13.10 -2.86 -10.52
C THR A 30 -12.64 -2.88 -11.97
N THR A 31 -11.34 -2.76 -12.22
CA THR A 31 -10.77 -2.67 -13.57
C THR A 31 -10.10 -3.96 -14.02
N GLY A 32 -9.79 -4.88 -13.09
CA GLY A 32 -8.97 -6.06 -13.37
C GLY A 32 -7.50 -5.75 -13.67
N VAL A 33 -7.12 -4.46 -13.67
CA VAL A 33 -5.79 -3.99 -14.07
C VAL A 33 -5.32 -2.92 -13.11
N TYR A 34 -4.15 -3.13 -12.53
CA TYR A 34 -3.49 -2.13 -11.69
C TYR A 34 -2.31 -1.53 -12.43
N SER A 35 -2.25 -0.20 -12.51
CA SER A 35 -1.10 0.50 -13.09
C SER A 35 0.03 0.61 -12.05
N GLY A 36 1.19 0.05 -12.37
CA GLY A 36 2.38 0.08 -11.52
C GLY A 36 2.43 -0.99 -10.45
N LYS A 37 3.21 -0.71 -9.40
CA LYS A 37 3.38 -1.59 -8.24
C LYS A 37 2.25 -1.39 -7.25
N LEU A 38 1.64 -2.51 -6.83
CA LEU A 38 0.66 -2.54 -5.74
C LEU A 38 1.34 -2.30 -4.40
N PHE A 39 0.54 -1.87 -3.42
CA PHE A 39 1.03 -1.75 -2.06
C PHE A 39 1.46 -3.15 -1.57
N PRO A 40 2.69 -3.32 -1.07
CA PRO A 40 3.33 -4.62 -0.89
C PRO A 40 2.94 -5.24 0.45
N VAL A 41 1.64 -5.47 0.62
CA VAL A 41 1.03 -6.07 1.80
C VAL A 41 0.68 -7.53 1.54
N ILE A 42 0.93 -8.36 2.54
CA ILE A 42 0.39 -9.72 2.65
C ILE A 42 -0.46 -9.81 3.92
N ARG A 43 -1.44 -10.71 3.89
CA ARG A 43 -2.24 -11.02 5.07
C ARG A 43 -1.92 -12.44 5.53
N ILE A 44 -1.51 -12.56 6.79
CA ILE A 44 -1.28 -13.85 7.47
C ILE A 44 -2.30 -13.92 8.59
N GLU A 45 -3.24 -14.87 8.50
CA GLU A 45 -4.42 -14.95 9.37
C GLU A 45 -5.19 -13.61 9.42
N SER A 46 -5.21 -12.95 10.57
CA SER A 46 -5.86 -11.65 10.84
C SER A 46 -4.89 -10.47 10.77
N GLU A 47 -3.60 -10.71 10.55
CA GLU A 47 -2.56 -9.69 10.61
C GLU A 47 -2.04 -9.31 9.23
N ASN A 48 -1.72 -8.02 9.06
CA ASN A 48 -1.17 -7.47 7.82
C ASN A 48 0.31 -7.20 7.98
N TYR A 49 1.09 -7.71 7.02
CA TYR A 49 2.53 -7.57 6.97
C TYR A 49 2.94 -6.90 5.67
N VAL A 50 3.81 -5.91 5.76
CA VAL A 50 4.32 -5.12 4.64
C VAL A 50 5.79 -5.47 4.42
N SER A 51 6.16 -5.75 3.17
CA SER A 51 7.55 -5.94 2.77
C SER A 51 8.27 -4.59 2.69
N THR A 52 9.37 -4.44 3.41
CA THR A 52 10.16 -3.19 3.43
C THR A 52 10.81 -2.91 2.07
N GLU A 53 11.33 -3.92 1.40
CA GLU A 53 11.92 -3.76 0.06
C GLU A 53 10.84 -3.39 -0.95
N GLY A 54 9.73 -4.12 -0.95
CA GLY A 54 8.59 -3.78 -1.81
C GLY A 54 8.07 -2.38 -1.55
N LEU A 55 8.09 -1.91 -0.29
CA LEU A 55 7.55 -0.59 0.08
C LEU A 55 8.36 0.54 -0.53
N LYS A 56 9.69 0.40 -0.58
CA LYS A 56 10.57 1.37 -1.24
C LYS A 56 10.30 1.44 -2.75
N GLU A 57 10.15 0.29 -3.38
CA GLU A 57 9.83 0.22 -4.82
C GLU A 57 8.45 0.79 -5.12
N TRP A 58 7.45 0.46 -4.29
CA TRP A 58 6.11 0.99 -4.38
C TRP A 58 6.09 2.51 -4.22
N LEU A 59 6.87 3.07 -3.28
CA LEU A 59 6.94 4.52 -3.06
C LEU A 59 7.50 5.26 -4.28
N LEU A 60 8.58 4.73 -4.86
CA LEU A 60 9.17 5.28 -6.09
C LEU A 60 8.17 5.24 -7.25
N ASP A 61 7.52 4.10 -7.48
CA ASP A 61 6.54 3.94 -8.54
C ASP A 61 5.30 4.85 -8.34
N SER A 62 4.80 4.91 -7.12
CA SER A 62 3.60 5.68 -6.78
C SER A 62 3.82 7.19 -6.91
N THR A 63 5.02 7.67 -6.56
CA THR A 63 5.39 9.08 -6.74
C THR A 63 5.57 9.44 -8.22
N LEU A 64 6.18 8.57 -9.02
CA LEU A 64 6.31 8.76 -10.48
C LEU A 64 4.94 8.83 -11.18
N GLN A 65 4.01 7.98 -10.75
CA GLN A 65 2.65 7.92 -11.29
C GLN A 65 1.70 8.93 -10.65
N ARG A 66 2.15 9.69 -9.64
CA ARG A 66 1.33 10.64 -8.87
C ARG A 66 0.04 10.00 -8.35
N LYS A 67 0.15 8.81 -7.77
CA LYS A 67 -1.03 8.08 -7.27
C LYS A 67 -1.68 8.85 -6.14
N GLU A 68 -2.99 9.00 -6.23
CA GLU A 68 -3.82 9.59 -5.19
C GLU A 68 -4.72 8.52 -4.57
N TYR A 69 -4.83 8.56 -3.25
CA TYR A 69 -5.68 7.67 -2.47
C TYR A 69 -6.62 8.53 -1.63
N ARG A 70 -7.89 8.14 -1.54
CA ARG A 70 -8.95 8.86 -0.82
C ARG A 70 -9.59 7.94 0.22
#